data_AF-A0A653CKD4-F1
#
_entry.id   AF-A0A653CKD4-F1
#
_cell.length_a   1.000
_cell.length_b   1.000
_cell.length_c   1.000
_cell.angle_alpha   90.00
_cell.angle_beta   90.00
_cell.angle_gamma   90.00
#
_symmetry.space_group_name_H-M   'P 1'
#
loop_
_entity.id
_entity.type
_entity.pdbx_description
1 polymer ?
#
loop_
_entity_poly.entity_id
_entity_poly.type
_entity_poly.pdbx_seq_one_letter_code
_entity_poly.pdbx_strand_id
1 'polypeptide(L)'
;MKLLRGGLELIELKKGSTVRTFIPKVAEGVFSIICLFNKTDEYVLYYHSGRKTLRVFRTSDAEMVANYRVQAELTAVESTPDGNALVLGTIDGCVSVLAIVDQTKKDMNQYLAQMPSRDEGWKKKVEKMKAQTRFKAVGSIAKLSTLFAENNKDVSNNNAENRKPGNEQSA
;
A
#
# COMPACT_ATOMS: atom_id res chain seq x y z
N MET A 1 -29.03 11.36 -26.97
CA MET A 1 -28.00 11.83 -26.02
C MET A 1 -26.64 11.44 -26.58
N LYS A 2 -25.80 12.40 -27.01
CA LYS A 2 -24.49 12.12 -27.64
C LYS A 2 -23.45 12.00 -26.52
N LEU A 3 -22.93 10.80 -26.28
CA LEU A 3 -21.89 10.59 -25.26
C LEU A 3 -20.57 11.19 -25.74
N LEU A 4 -19.87 11.86 -24.82
CA LEU A 4 -18.53 12.39 -25.07
C LEU A 4 -17.55 11.22 -25.25
N ARG A 5 -16.75 11.29 -26.32
CA ARG A 5 -15.79 10.25 -26.69
C ARG A 5 -14.38 10.71 -26.33
N GLY A 6 -13.66 9.87 -25.60
CA GLY A 6 -12.27 10.07 -25.22
C GLY A 6 -11.38 8.95 -25.78
N GLY A 7 -10.09 9.23 -25.91
CA GLY A 7 -9.08 8.27 -26.33
C GLY A 7 -7.71 8.73 -25.80
N LEU A 8 -6.69 7.91 -26.05
CA LEU A 8 -5.31 8.21 -25.67
C LEU A 8 -4.39 7.92 -26.86
N GLU A 9 -3.70 8.95 -27.33
CA GLU A 9 -2.86 8.91 -28.52
C GLU A 9 -1.50 9.56 -28.24
N LEU A 10 -0.42 8.98 -28.77
CA LEU A 10 0.92 9.57 -28.79
C LEU A 10 1.07 10.42 -30.05
N ILE A 11 1.42 11.70 -29.91
CA ILE A 11 1.51 12.63 -31.04
C ILE A 11 2.95 13.09 -31.24
N GLU A 12 3.45 13.02 -32.48
CA GLU A 12 4.72 13.64 -32.89
C GLU A 12 4.50 15.15 -33.03
N LEU A 13 5.00 15.96 -32.09
CA LEU A 13 4.72 17.40 -32.07
C LEU A 13 5.21 18.16 -33.31
N LYS A 14 6.27 17.67 -33.98
CA LYS A 14 6.80 18.31 -35.20
C LYS A 14 5.83 18.23 -36.38
N LYS A 15 5.11 17.11 -36.52
CA LYS A 15 4.20 16.85 -37.64
C LYS A 15 2.73 16.92 -37.26
N GLY A 16 2.41 16.85 -35.97
CA GLY A 16 1.05 16.73 -35.46
C GLY A 16 0.41 15.36 -35.77
N SER A 17 1.18 14.38 -36.24
CA SER A 17 0.68 13.05 -36.58
C SER A 17 0.66 12.13 -35.37
N THR A 18 -0.39 11.30 -35.28
CA THR A 18 -0.49 10.23 -34.28
C THR A 18 0.56 9.15 -34.60
N VAL A 19 1.46 8.92 -33.65
CA VAL A 19 2.47 7.85 -33.69
C VAL A 19 1.85 6.54 -33.22
N ARG A 20 1.05 6.57 -32.15
CA ARG A 20 0.38 5.41 -31.57
C ARG A 20 -0.97 5.78 -30.97
N THR A 21 -1.87 4.80 -30.93
CA THR A 21 -3.15 4.89 -30.23
C THR A 21 -3.16 3.85 -29.12
N PHE A 22 -3.13 4.30 -27.87
CA PHE A 22 -3.18 3.44 -26.68
C PHE A 22 -4.62 3.07 -26.30
N ILE A 23 -5.53 4.05 -26.40
CA ILE A 23 -6.96 3.85 -26.16
C ILE A 23 -7.70 4.43 -27.37
N PRO A 24 -8.43 3.61 -28.14
CA PRO A 24 -9.21 4.10 -29.26
C PRO A 24 -10.33 5.03 -28.77
N LYS A 25 -10.89 5.84 -29.66
CA LYS A 25 -11.97 6.77 -29.31
C LYS A 25 -13.23 6.01 -28.88
N VAL A 26 -13.47 5.96 -27.58
CA VAL A 26 -14.59 5.25 -26.95
C VAL A 26 -15.47 6.22 -26.17
N ALA A 27 -16.75 5.88 -26.01
CA ALA A 27 -17.67 6.66 -25.20
C ALA A 27 -17.37 6.42 -23.70
N GLU A 28 -16.52 7.24 -23.12
CA GLU A 28 -16.14 7.15 -21.70
C GLU A 28 -16.81 8.22 -20.83
N GLY A 29 -17.33 9.32 -21.39
CA GLY A 29 -17.91 10.42 -20.61
C GLY A 29 -16.87 11.47 -20.22
N VAL A 30 -17.16 12.28 -19.18
CA VAL A 30 -16.26 13.32 -18.67
C VAL A 30 -15.76 12.90 -17.30
N PHE A 31 -14.47 12.55 -17.23
CA PHE A 31 -13.82 12.13 -16.01
C PHE A 31 -12.45 12.77 -15.91
N SER A 32 -11.95 12.92 -14.67
CA SER A 32 -10.59 13.38 -14.41
C SER A 32 -9.60 12.29 -14.84
N ILE A 33 -8.63 12.69 -15.65
CA ILE A 33 -7.57 11.83 -16.17
C ILE A 33 -6.22 12.34 -15.69
N ILE A 34 -5.36 11.43 -15.23
CA ILE A 34 -3.93 11.71 -15.07
C ILE A 34 -3.20 10.94 -16.16
N CYS A 35 -2.42 11.65 -16.98
CA CYS A 35 -1.66 11.05 -18.07
C CYS A 35 -0.24 11.59 -18.06
N LEU A 36 0.74 10.70 -17.96
CA LEU A 36 2.16 11.05 -17.94
C LEU A 36 3.03 9.87 -18.38
N PHE A 37 4.26 10.18 -18.78
CA PHE A 37 5.29 9.16 -18.95
C PHE A 37 5.90 8.78 -17.61
N ASN A 38 6.28 7.51 -17.47
CA ASN A 38 7.12 7.11 -16.36
C ASN A 38 8.53 7.76 -16.48
N LYS A 39 9.35 7.64 -15.45
CA LYS A 39 10.65 8.34 -15.39
C LYS A 39 11.60 8.04 -16.56
N THR A 40 11.47 6.87 -17.19
CA THR A 40 12.32 6.38 -18.27
C THR A 40 11.67 6.47 -19.65
N ASP A 41 10.46 7.04 -19.76
CA ASP A 41 9.62 7.09 -20.97
C ASP A 41 9.24 5.72 -21.57
N GLU A 42 9.60 4.61 -20.93
CA GLU A 42 9.26 3.25 -21.34
C GLU A 42 7.75 2.97 -21.26
N TYR A 43 7.04 3.68 -20.38
CA TYR A 43 5.62 3.48 -20.14
C TYR A 43 4.83 4.79 -20.11
N VAL A 44 3.60 4.74 -20.61
CA VAL A 44 2.56 5.76 -20.42
C VAL A 44 1.62 5.31 -19.31
N LEU A 45 1.44 6.16 -18.31
CA LEU A 45 0.53 5.97 -17.20
C LEU A 45 -0.77 6.69 -17.51
N TYR A 46 -1.89 5.99 -17.36
CA TYR A 46 -3.23 6.53 -17.61
C TYR A 46 -4.15 6.18 -16.44
N TYR A 47 -4.44 7.16 -15.59
CA TYR A 47 -5.45 7.05 -14.54
C TYR A 47 -6.78 7.58 -15.03
N HIS A 48 -7.85 6.83 -14.76
CA HIS A 48 -9.22 7.25 -15.05
C HIS A 48 -10.05 7.26 -13.76
N SER A 49 -10.51 8.44 -13.32
CA SER A 49 -11.20 8.61 -12.03
C SER A 49 -12.52 7.82 -11.94
N GLY A 50 -13.36 7.87 -12.98
CA GLY A 50 -14.64 7.15 -13.01
C GLY A 50 -14.52 5.63 -12.85
N ARG A 51 -13.46 5.02 -13.40
CA ARG A 51 -13.18 3.58 -13.25
C ARG A 51 -12.28 3.27 -12.06
N LYS A 52 -11.61 4.28 -11.48
CA LYS A 52 -10.56 4.14 -10.48
C LYS A 52 -9.47 3.15 -10.93
N THR A 53 -9.06 3.23 -12.19
CA THR A 53 -8.04 2.33 -12.75
C THR A 53 -6.83 3.12 -13.22
N LEU A 54 -5.65 2.69 -12.79
CA LEU A 54 -4.36 3.09 -13.36
C LEU A 54 -3.94 2.03 -14.37
N ARG A 55 -3.92 2.40 -15.64
CA ARG A 55 -3.43 1.57 -16.74
C ARG A 55 -2.01 1.99 -17.08
N VAL A 56 -1.19 1.00 -17.41
CA VAL A 56 0.19 1.19 -17.83
C VAL A 56 0.31 0.62 -19.23
N PHE A 57 0.71 1.46 -20.18
CA PHE A 57 0.92 1.07 -21.56
C PHE A 57 2.41 1.15 -21.88
N ARG A 58 2.94 0.17 -22.60
CA ARG A 58 4.31 0.24 -23.12
C ARG A 58 4.36 1.26 -24.26
N THR A 59 5.28 2.21 -24.20
CA THR A 59 5.39 3.29 -25.19
C THR A 59 5.77 2.74 -26.58
N SER A 60 6.51 1.64 -26.65
CA SER A 60 7.06 1.07 -27.89
C SER A 60 6.05 0.38 -28.79
N ASP A 61 4.93 -0.12 -28.28
CA ASP A 61 3.92 -0.86 -29.06
C ASP A 61 2.48 -0.57 -28.65
N ALA A 62 2.28 0.28 -27.64
CA ALA A 62 0.97 0.63 -27.08
C ALA A 62 0.22 -0.55 -26.42
N GLU A 63 0.90 -1.66 -26.10
CA GLU A 63 0.30 -2.74 -25.34
C GLU A 63 0.06 -2.34 -23.88
N MET A 64 -1.10 -2.72 -23.34
CA MET A 64 -1.40 -2.51 -21.92
C MET A 64 -0.71 -3.61 -21.10
N VAL A 65 0.32 -3.23 -20.35
CA VAL A 65 1.12 -4.14 -19.53
C VAL A 65 0.47 -4.37 -18.17
N ALA A 66 -0.22 -3.37 -17.63
CA ALA A 66 -0.90 -3.48 -16.35
C ALA A 66 -2.20 -2.67 -16.30
N ASN A 67 -3.15 -3.17 -15.51
CA ASN A 67 -4.41 -2.49 -15.19
C ASN A 67 -4.72 -2.70 -13.71
N TYR A 68 -4.41 -1.69 -12.89
CA TYR A 68 -4.57 -1.75 -11.45
C TYR A 68 -5.75 -0.89 -11.00
N ARG A 69 -6.65 -1.45 -10.18
CA ARG A 69 -7.76 -0.71 -9.57
C ARG A 69 -7.35 -0.14 -8.22
N VAL A 70 -7.35 1.18 -8.08
CA VAL A 70 -7.09 1.87 -6.82
C VAL A 70 -8.34 1.87 -5.93
N GLN A 71 -8.14 1.85 -4.61
CA GLN A 71 -9.23 1.79 -3.63
C GLN A 71 -9.99 3.12 -3.54
N ALA A 72 -9.25 4.23 -3.53
CA ALA A 72 -9.75 5.58 -3.50
C ALA A 72 -9.25 6.40 -4.70
N GLU A 73 -9.71 7.64 -4.82
CA GLU A 73 -9.27 8.52 -5.90
C GLU A 73 -7.76 8.81 -5.80
N LEU A 74 -7.07 8.69 -6.93
CA LEU A 74 -5.63 8.89 -7.02
C LEU A 74 -5.34 10.39 -7.07
N THR A 75 -4.58 10.89 -6.10
CA THR A 75 -4.20 12.30 -6.00
C THR A 75 -2.78 12.54 -6.45
N ALA A 76 -1.91 11.54 -6.36
CA ALA A 76 -0.54 11.59 -6.83
C ALA A 76 -0.08 10.24 -7.39
N VAL A 77 0.75 10.30 -8.44
CA VAL A 77 1.47 9.15 -8.97
C VAL A 77 2.85 9.61 -9.39
N GLU A 78 3.87 8.88 -8.96
CA GLU A 78 5.27 9.15 -9.32
C GLU A 78 5.97 7.82 -9.64
N SER A 79 6.96 7.86 -10.52
CA SER A 79 7.76 6.67 -10.84
C SER A 79 9.03 6.64 -10.00
N THR A 80 9.52 5.44 -9.69
CA THR A 80 10.88 5.30 -9.16
C THR A 80 11.92 5.77 -10.19
N PRO A 81 13.12 6.22 -9.77
CA PRO A 81 14.16 6.71 -10.69
C PRO A 81 14.58 5.72 -11.77
N ASP A 82 14.51 4.41 -11.47
CA ASP A 82 14.80 3.31 -12.38
C ASP A 82 13.62 2.94 -13.31
N GLY A 83 12.45 3.57 -13.13
CA GLY A 83 11.26 3.36 -13.94
C GLY A 83 10.52 2.04 -13.71
N ASN A 84 10.96 1.19 -12.79
CA ASN A 84 10.42 -0.16 -12.60
C ASN A 84 9.28 -0.25 -11.57
N ALA A 85 8.97 0.83 -10.85
CA ALA A 85 7.86 0.88 -9.90
C ALA A 85 7.19 2.25 -9.87
N LEU A 86 5.96 2.25 -9.35
CA LEU A 86 5.10 3.41 -9.20
C LEU A 86 4.74 3.60 -7.73
N VAL A 87 4.82 4.83 -7.26
CA VAL A 87 4.34 5.27 -5.96
C VAL A 87 3.00 5.98 -6.18
N LEU A 88 1.96 5.48 -5.53
CA LEU A 88 0.59 5.97 -5.62
C LEU A 88 0.19 6.61 -4.29
N GLY A 89 -0.35 7.82 -4.35
CA GLY A 89 -1.00 8.49 -3.23
C GLY A 89 -2.48 8.66 -3.52
N THR A 90 -3.33 8.25 -2.58
CA THR A 90 -4.79 8.36 -2.69
C THR A 90 -5.35 9.35 -1.66
N ILE A 91 -6.57 9.83 -1.91
CA ILE A 91 -7.23 10.87 -1.09
C ILE A 91 -7.50 10.44 0.36
N ASP A 92 -7.57 9.14 0.62
CA ASP A 92 -7.73 8.54 1.95
C ASP A 92 -6.44 8.53 2.77
N GLY A 93 -5.34 9.09 2.24
CA GLY A 93 -4.03 9.10 2.88
C GLY A 93 -3.26 7.78 2.73
N CYS A 94 -3.76 6.83 1.95
CA CYS A 94 -3.04 5.59 1.67
C CYS A 94 -1.93 5.84 0.64
N VAL A 95 -0.79 5.19 0.87
CA VAL A 95 0.35 5.17 -0.05
C VAL A 95 0.64 3.73 -0.44
N SER A 96 0.71 3.46 -1.73
CA SER A 96 1.02 2.13 -2.27
C SER A 96 2.21 2.22 -3.22
N VAL A 97 3.13 1.25 -3.14
CA VAL A 97 4.24 1.11 -4.09
C VAL A 97 4.04 -0.17 -4.88
N LEU A 98 3.98 -0.05 -6.20
CA LEU A 98 3.67 -1.14 -7.11
C LEU A 98 4.80 -1.29 -8.12
N ALA A 99 5.37 -2.49 -8.24
CA ALA A 99 6.29 -2.80 -9.32
C ALA A 99 5.54 -2.98 -10.64
N ILE A 100 6.07 -2.42 -11.73
CA ILE A 100 5.60 -2.68 -13.08
C ILE A 100 6.20 -4.02 -13.52
N VAL A 101 5.33 -4.98 -13.87
CA VAL A 101 5.77 -6.31 -14.31
C VAL A 101 5.53 -6.45 -15.81
N ASP A 102 6.56 -6.17 -16.58
CA ASP A 102 6.57 -6.37 -18.03
C ASP A 102 7.30 -7.67 -18.40
N GLN A 103 6.55 -8.66 -18.87
CA GLN A 103 7.09 -9.99 -19.20
C GLN A 103 8.02 -9.97 -20.42
N THR A 104 7.93 -8.93 -21.26
CA THR A 104 8.80 -8.78 -22.44
C THR A 104 10.18 -8.21 -22.10
N LYS A 105 10.31 -7.56 -20.94
CA LYS A 105 11.56 -6.96 -20.47
C LYS A 105 12.47 -8.03 -19.89
N LYS A 106 13.63 -8.25 -20.53
CA LYS A 106 14.57 -9.35 -20.20
C LYS A 106 15.01 -9.34 -18.73
N ASP A 107 15.29 -8.16 -18.19
CA ASP A 107 15.83 -8.01 -16.83
C ASP A 107 14.74 -8.01 -15.74
N MET A 108 13.47 -8.15 -16.11
CA MET A 108 12.35 -8.10 -15.18
C MET A 108 12.44 -9.21 -14.13
N ASN A 109 12.77 -10.44 -14.54
CA ASN A 109 12.90 -11.56 -13.62
C ASN A 109 14.03 -11.35 -12.61
N GLN A 110 15.14 -10.78 -13.05
CA GLN A 110 16.27 -10.44 -12.18
C GLN A 110 15.90 -9.32 -11.20
N TYR A 111 15.27 -8.25 -11.68
CA TYR A 111 14.75 -7.16 -10.84
C TYR A 111 13.78 -7.68 -9.77
N LEU A 112 12.82 -8.51 -10.17
CA LEU A 112 11.86 -9.11 -9.24
C LEU A 112 12.56 -9.98 -8.20
N ALA A 113 13.55 -10.77 -8.56
CA ALA A 113 14.31 -11.62 -7.64
C ALA A 113 15.11 -10.82 -6.60
N GLN A 114 15.61 -9.64 -6.99
CA GLN A 114 16.39 -8.74 -6.11
C GLN A 114 15.54 -7.96 -5.10
N MET A 115 14.20 -8.04 -5.17
CA MET A 115 13.34 -7.33 -4.23
C MET A 115 13.55 -7.79 -2.79
N PRO A 116 13.58 -6.86 -1.81
CA PRO A 116 13.79 -7.21 -0.39
C PRO A 116 12.78 -8.23 0.16
N SER A 117 11.56 -8.25 -0.38
CA SER A 117 10.52 -9.22 0.01
C SER A 117 10.86 -10.67 -0.35
N ARG A 118 11.81 -10.90 -1.27
CA ARG A 118 12.23 -12.22 -1.75
C ARG A 118 13.56 -12.68 -1.16
N ASP A 119 14.32 -11.79 -0.53
CA ASP A 119 15.57 -12.14 0.17
C ASP A 119 15.27 -12.96 1.45
N GLU A 120 15.78 -14.18 1.51
CA GLU A 120 15.65 -15.07 2.68
C GLU A 120 16.35 -14.53 3.93
N GLY A 121 17.50 -13.86 3.76
CA GLY A 121 18.23 -13.22 4.85
C GLY A 121 17.40 -12.09 5.45
N TRP A 122 16.79 -11.27 4.59
CA TRP A 122 15.86 -10.24 5.01
C TRP A 122 14.64 -10.81 5.74
N LYS A 123 14.03 -11.90 5.23
CA LYS A 123 12.92 -12.59 5.91
C LYS A 123 13.30 -13.04 7.32
N LYS A 124 14.44 -13.72 7.47
CA LYS A 124 14.95 -14.17 8.79
C LYS A 124 15.19 -12.99 9.73
N LYS A 125 15.75 -11.89 9.23
CA LYS A 125 15.96 -10.65 10.00
C LYS A 125 14.64 -10.05 10.47
N VAL A 126 13.66 -9.93 9.58
CA VAL A 126 12.32 -9.39 9.89
C VAL A 126 11.59 -10.27 10.91
N GLU A 127 11.69 -11.59 10.79
CA GLU A 127 11.11 -12.53 11.74
C GLU A 127 11.73 -12.40 13.14
N LYS A 128 13.06 -12.30 13.22
CA LYS A 128 13.77 -12.06 14.49
C LYS A 128 13.33 -10.75 15.14
N MET A 129 13.19 -9.68 14.37
CA MET A 129 12.69 -8.38 14.87
C MET A 129 11.25 -8.50 15.38
N LYS A 130 10.36 -9.17 14.64
CA LYS A 130 8.98 -9.41 15.07
C LYS A 130 8.91 -10.23 16.35
N ALA A 131 9.72 -11.28 16.48
CA ALA A 131 9.80 -12.10 17.68
C ALA A 131 10.25 -11.28 18.90
N GLN A 132 11.27 -10.43 18.75
CA GLN A 132 11.71 -9.52 19.82
C GLN A 132 10.64 -8.52 20.23
N THR A 133 9.94 -7.90 19.27
CA THR A 133 8.85 -6.95 19.58
C THR A 133 7.70 -7.64 20.30
N ARG A 134 7.29 -8.84 19.84
CA ARG A 134 6.26 -9.65 20.51
C ARG A 134 6.69 -10.03 21.93
N PHE A 135 7.94 -10.46 22.10
CA PHE A 135 8.48 -10.80 23.42
C PHE A 135 8.45 -9.61 24.37
N LYS A 136 8.87 -8.42 23.92
CA LYS A 136 8.79 -7.19 24.72
C LYS A 136 7.34 -6.85 25.09
N ALA A 137 6.40 -6.97 24.16
CA ALA A 137 4.99 -6.73 24.41
C ALA A 137 4.42 -7.70 25.47
N VAL A 138 4.72 -8.99 25.36
CA VAL A 138 4.31 -10.00 26.35
C VAL A 138 4.92 -9.72 27.73
N GLY A 139 6.21 -9.37 27.79
CA GLY A 139 6.86 -8.98 29.04
C GLY A 139 6.19 -7.78 29.72
N SER A 140 5.81 -6.76 28.94
CA SER A 140 5.06 -5.60 29.44
C SER A 140 3.68 -6.00 29.99
N ILE A 141 2.95 -6.87 29.28
CA ILE A 141 1.65 -7.38 29.73
C ILE A 141 1.80 -8.21 31.02
N ALA A 142 2.80 -9.09 31.07
CA ALA A 142 3.07 -9.91 32.25
C ALA A 142 3.37 -9.03 33.48
N LYS A 143 4.23 -8.03 33.34
CA LYS A 143 4.55 -7.08 34.42
C LYS A 143 3.30 -6.32 34.91
N LEU A 144 2.44 -5.88 34.00
CA LEU A 144 1.17 -5.26 34.39
C LEU A 144 0.28 -6.25 35.15
N SER A 145 0.16 -7.49 34.66
CA SER A 145 -0.67 -8.51 35.29
C SER A 145 -0.22 -8.85 36.71
N THR A 146 1.09 -8.92 36.97
CA THR A 146 1.62 -9.16 38.32
C THR A 146 1.38 -7.97 39.25
N LEU A 147 1.57 -6.74 38.78
CA LEU A 147 1.25 -5.53 39.55
C LEU A 147 -0.23 -5.44 39.92
N PHE A 148 -1.13 -5.77 38.99
CA PHE A 148 -2.57 -5.82 39.27
C PHE A 148 -2.92 -6.93 40.27
N ALA A 149 -2.27 -8.10 40.17
CA ALA A 149 -2.49 -9.19 41.11
C ALA A 149 -1.98 -8.89 42.52
N GLU A 150 -0.83 -8.21 42.65
CA GLU A 150 -0.28 -7.75 43.94
C GLU A 150 -1.17 -6.69 44.58
N ASN A 151 -1.57 -5.66 43.82
CA ASN A 151 -2.53 -4.65 44.31
C ASN A 151 -3.85 -5.26 44.78
N ASN A 152 -4.34 -6.31 44.11
CA ASN A 152 -5.58 -6.98 44.50
C ASN A 152 -5.41 -7.83 45.77
N LYS A 153 -4.21 -8.39 46.01
CA LYS A 153 -3.87 -9.07 47.27
C LYS A 153 -3.76 -8.08 48.44
N ASP A 154 -3.16 -6.91 48.22
CA ASP A 154 -3.05 -5.87 49.25
C ASP A 154 -4.43 -5.32 49.65
N VAL A 155 -5.33 -5.08 48.68
CA VAL A 155 -6.72 -4.70 48.96
C VAL A 155 -7.50 -5.81 49.69
N SER A 156 -7.23 -7.08 49.37
CA SER A 156 -7.88 -8.22 50.04
C SER A 156 -7.39 -8.42 51.48
N ASN A 157 -6.08 -8.24 51.73
CA ASN A 157 -5.49 -8.32 53.08
C ASN A 157 -5.96 -7.17 53.98
N ASN A 158 -6.02 -5.94 53.45
CA ASN A 158 -6.54 -4.79 54.21
C ASN A 158 -8.02 -4.94 54.58
N ASN A 159 -8.81 -5.63 53.76
CA ASN A 159 -10.20 -5.98 54.08
C ASN A 159 -10.33 -7.14 55.09
N ALA A 160 -9.35 -8.04 55.17
CA ALA A 160 -9.31 -9.15 56.12
C ALA A 160 -8.86 -8.69 57.52
N GLU A 161 -7.87 -7.79 57.61
CA GLU A 161 -7.42 -7.23 58.91
C GLU A 161 -8.48 -6.35 59.58
N ASN A 162 -9.37 -5.72 58.80
CA ASN A 162 -10.52 -4.97 59.30
C ASN A 162 -11.74 -5.84 59.69
N ARG A 163 -11.65 -7.17 59.58
CA ARG A 163 -12.65 -8.13 60.08
C ARG A 163 -12.05 -9.01 61.19
N LYS A 164 -11.61 -8.43 62.31
CA LYS A 164 -11.44 -9.20 63.55
C LYS A 164 -12.79 -9.35 64.26
N PRO A 165 -13.15 -10.55 64.77
CA PRO A 165 -14.41 -10.73 65.49
C PRO A 165 -14.37 -9.92 66.78
N GLY A 166 -15.35 -9.04 66.96
CA GLY A 166 -15.57 -8.35 68.23
C GLY A 166 -15.84 -9.40 69.32
N ASN A 167 -15.10 -9.29 70.42
CA ASN A 167 -15.30 -10.11 71.62
C ASN A 167 -16.77 -10.08 72.05
N GLU A 168 -17.37 -11.26 72.20
CA GLU A 168 -18.51 -11.47 73.08
C GLU A 168 -18.09 -11.04 74.50
N GLN A 169 -18.80 -10.07 75.07
CA GLN A 169 -18.85 -9.87 76.51
C GLN A 169 -20.31 -9.95 76.96
N SER A 170 -20.52 -10.92 77.83
CA SER A 170 -21.76 -11.33 78.47
C SER A 170 -22.27 -10.27 79.44
N ALA A 171 -23.59 -10.04 79.43
CA ALA A 171 -24.39 -9.68 80.60
C ALA A 171 -25.85 -10.11 80.34
#